data_AF-A0A2V5NU09-F1
#
_entry.id   AF-A0A2V5NU09-F1
#
_cell.length_a   1.000
_cell.length_b   1.000
_cell.length_c   1.000
_cell.angle_alpha   90.00
_cell.angle_beta   90.00
_cell.angle_gamma   90.00
#
_symmetry.space_group_name_H-M   'P 1'
#
loop_
_entity.id
_entity.type
_entity.pdbx_description
1 polymer ?
#
loop_
_entity_poly.entity_id
_entity_poly.type
_entity_poly.pdbx_seq_one_letter_code
_entity_poly.pdbx_strand_id
1 'polypeptide(L)'
;MPKPRRIPLAMKTRILLFLITLVCAAAASMPSVYAATITVQDTGDGTANAANCPGSGCRLRDALAAATDGDTINFSVTTPATITLTSGQLVVGNSVAISGPGADQLSVNGNAASLVFYINSGLTVTISGLTITNGSADNGSGIYNDHSNLTVSSSTVSDNSASYGGFDGLSFASLTINNSTVSGNSASVIGGGILNFGPDGIVDLTINNSTVSGNLATSGGDGGGIYNDGFDGLADLTINNSTVSGNSATSGGGIYNSGGGFPPFFQGLATVTIQDTILNAGASGENIYNDSGAVTSQGYNLSSDNGGGFLTATGDQINTNPMLGPLQDNGGPTFTHALLSGSPAIDKGDPNFNPNDFNPPMLYDQRGPGFPRVVNNRIDIGAFEVQTIVCPQGKGYWKNNPNAWPVSSLMLGSQTYTKSELLTILRTPIKGDASLILADQLIAAKLNIASGADGTPVTSTITHADFLLSSFSGKLPYKVKPSTSTGQAMVNDAATLNDYNNGLLTSGCGG
;
A
#
# COMPACT_ATOMS: atom_id res chain seq x y z
N MET A 1 70.38 19.71 30.88
CA MET A 1 70.58 18.47 30.09
C MET A 1 69.23 18.05 29.50
N PRO A 2 69.17 17.38 28.32
CA PRO A 2 69.32 17.90 26.95
C PRO A 2 67.98 18.09 26.20
N LYS A 3 67.98 18.91 25.12
CA LYS A 3 66.86 19.05 24.16
C LYS A 3 66.63 17.76 23.37
N PRO A 4 65.38 17.38 23.04
CA PRO A 4 65.13 16.17 22.24
C PRO A 4 65.54 16.39 20.78
N ARG A 5 66.34 15.44 20.26
CA ARG A 5 66.76 15.37 18.85
C ARG A 5 65.54 15.08 17.97
N ARG A 6 65.28 15.95 16.98
CA ARG A 6 64.32 15.67 15.89
C ARG A 6 64.94 14.66 14.93
N ILE A 7 64.25 13.53 14.71
CA ILE A 7 64.54 12.59 13.63
C ILE A 7 64.08 13.24 12.31
N PRO A 8 64.91 13.26 11.25
CA PRO A 8 64.57 13.95 10.01
C PRO A 8 63.45 13.22 9.24
N LEU A 9 62.61 14.04 8.61
CA LEU A 9 61.33 13.71 7.96
C LEU A 9 61.40 12.60 6.90
N ALA A 10 62.59 12.30 6.37
CA ALA A 10 62.79 11.33 5.28
C ALA A 10 62.60 9.85 5.68
N MET A 11 62.60 9.51 6.99
CA MET A 11 62.44 8.12 7.45
C MET A 11 60.97 7.73 7.72
N LYS A 12 60.06 8.70 7.88
CA LYS A 12 58.62 8.44 8.06
C LYS A 12 57.90 8.11 6.75
N THR A 13 58.42 8.56 5.62
CA THR A 13 57.79 8.38 4.29
C THR A 13 57.97 6.97 3.73
N ARG A 14 58.94 6.18 4.20
CA ARG A 14 59.20 4.81 3.70
C ARG A 14 58.40 3.72 4.41
N ILE A 15 57.90 3.96 5.62
CA ILE A 15 57.03 3.02 6.35
C ILE A 15 55.56 3.19 5.93
N LEU A 16 55.15 4.40 5.55
CA LEU A 16 53.79 4.67 5.07
C LEU A 16 53.52 4.12 3.66
N LEU A 17 54.53 4.03 2.79
CA LEU A 17 54.37 3.45 1.44
C LEU A 17 54.24 1.92 1.42
N PHE A 18 54.71 1.21 2.46
CA PHE A 18 54.61 -0.26 2.54
C PHE A 18 53.27 -0.75 3.13
N LEU A 19 52.55 0.10 3.88
CA LEU A 19 51.21 -0.21 4.40
C LEU A 19 50.10 0.04 3.36
N ILE A 20 50.28 0.98 2.43
CA ILE A 20 49.28 1.30 1.39
C ILE A 20 49.25 0.23 0.29
N THR A 21 50.39 -0.39 -0.04
CA THR A 21 50.44 -1.45 -1.06
C THR A 21 49.88 -2.79 -0.58
N LEU A 22 49.91 -3.07 0.74
CA LEU A 22 49.31 -4.30 1.30
C LEU A 22 47.77 -4.20 1.40
N VAL A 23 47.23 -3.00 1.63
CA VAL A 23 45.77 -2.76 1.65
C VAL A 23 45.17 -2.76 0.23
N CYS A 24 45.89 -2.27 -0.78
CA CYS A 24 45.41 -2.33 -2.17
C CYS A 24 45.44 -3.75 -2.79
N ALA A 25 46.29 -4.66 -2.31
CA ALA A 25 46.34 -6.04 -2.83
C ALA A 25 45.22 -6.95 -2.27
N ALA A 26 44.63 -6.62 -1.11
CA ALA A 26 43.49 -7.33 -0.54
C ALA A 26 42.12 -6.81 -1.02
N ALA A 27 42.09 -5.64 -1.67
CA ALA A 27 40.87 -5.06 -2.25
C ALA A 27 40.57 -5.55 -3.68
N ALA A 28 41.44 -6.38 -4.27
CA ALA A 28 41.31 -6.85 -5.65
C ALA A 28 40.59 -8.21 -5.80
N SER A 29 39.95 -8.72 -4.75
CA SER A 29 39.12 -9.93 -4.82
C SER A 29 37.92 -9.90 -3.87
N MET A 30 37.35 -8.72 -3.61
CA MET A 30 35.99 -8.66 -3.06
C MET A 30 35.05 -8.77 -4.26
N PRO A 31 34.28 -9.87 -4.42
CA PRO A 31 33.22 -9.88 -5.41
C PRO A 31 32.30 -8.70 -5.10
N SER A 32 32.02 -7.88 -6.12
CA SER A 32 30.93 -6.92 -6.07
C SER A 32 29.66 -7.71 -5.74
N VAL A 33 29.17 -7.60 -4.50
CA VAL A 33 27.92 -8.25 -4.08
C VAL A 33 26.79 -7.47 -4.77
N TYR A 34 26.41 -7.93 -5.95
CA TYR A 34 25.15 -7.51 -6.54
C TYR A 34 24.05 -8.21 -5.75
N ALA A 35 23.09 -7.44 -5.22
CA ALA A 35 21.84 -7.96 -4.72
C ALA A 35 21.23 -8.94 -5.73
N ALA A 36 21.03 -10.20 -5.33
CA ALA A 36 20.43 -11.22 -6.16
C ALA A 36 18.90 -11.20 -6.01
N THR A 37 18.21 -11.74 -7.01
CA THR A 37 16.77 -12.02 -6.88
C THR A 37 16.56 -13.52 -6.69
N ILE A 38 15.92 -13.91 -5.60
CA ILE A 38 15.49 -15.27 -5.31
C ILE A 38 13.99 -15.35 -5.57
N THR A 39 13.58 -16.22 -6.49
CA THR A 39 12.18 -16.34 -6.90
C THR A 39 11.52 -17.56 -6.26
N VAL A 40 10.56 -17.31 -5.37
CA VAL A 40 9.62 -18.29 -4.82
C VAL A 40 8.69 -18.78 -5.93
N GLN A 41 8.60 -20.09 -6.09
CA GLN A 41 7.80 -20.75 -7.14
C GLN A 41 6.82 -21.78 -6.59
N ASP A 42 6.94 -22.11 -5.30
CA ASP A 42 6.09 -23.07 -4.60
C ASP A 42 5.42 -22.40 -3.39
N THR A 43 4.12 -22.59 -3.25
CA THR A 43 3.31 -22.04 -2.14
C THR A 43 3.28 -22.96 -0.90
N GLY A 44 3.89 -24.15 -0.99
CA GLY A 44 4.02 -25.07 0.14
C GLY A 44 4.87 -24.49 1.27
N ASP A 45 4.67 -25.03 2.47
CA ASP A 45 5.52 -24.77 3.64
C ASP A 45 6.11 -26.09 4.18
N GLY A 46 7.24 -25.98 4.85
CA GLY A 46 7.96 -27.11 5.43
C GLY A 46 9.29 -26.64 6.02
N THR A 47 10.12 -27.56 6.49
CA THR A 47 11.46 -27.22 7.02
C THR A 47 12.29 -26.47 5.98
N ALA A 48 12.96 -25.41 6.42
CA ALA A 48 13.81 -24.57 5.58
C ALA A 48 14.96 -25.36 4.96
N ASN A 49 15.18 -25.21 3.66
CA ASN A 49 16.29 -25.79 2.92
C ASN A 49 16.73 -24.84 1.80
N ALA A 50 17.80 -24.09 2.02
CA ALA A 50 18.37 -23.16 1.05
C ALA A 50 18.72 -23.82 -0.30
N ALA A 51 19.02 -25.12 -0.31
CA ALA A 51 19.37 -25.85 -1.54
C ALA A 51 18.19 -26.02 -2.51
N ASN A 52 16.95 -25.72 -2.09
CA ASN A 52 15.78 -25.71 -2.97
C ASN A 52 15.72 -24.48 -3.87
N CYS A 53 16.58 -23.48 -3.65
CA CYS A 53 16.61 -22.22 -4.39
C CYS A 53 17.96 -22.04 -5.13
N PRO A 54 17.98 -21.75 -6.45
CA PRO A 54 16.82 -21.59 -7.34
C PRO A 54 16.23 -22.94 -7.79
N GLY A 55 14.92 -22.98 -8.02
CA GLY A 55 14.24 -24.17 -8.54
C GLY A 55 12.72 -24.08 -8.38
N SER A 56 11.98 -24.98 -9.04
CA SER A 56 10.51 -25.01 -8.97
C SER A 56 9.97 -25.38 -7.58
N GLY A 57 10.80 -25.95 -6.70
CA GLY A 57 10.48 -26.24 -5.31
C GLY A 57 10.94 -25.15 -4.33
N CYS A 58 11.40 -24.00 -4.81
CA CYS A 58 11.79 -22.89 -3.94
C CYS A 58 10.55 -22.28 -3.28
N ARG A 59 10.35 -22.58 -2.00
CA ARG A 59 9.30 -22.02 -1.13
C ARG A 59 9.78 -20.73 -0.46
N LEU A 60 8.87 -19.93 0.10
CA LEU A 60 9.24 -18.70 0.80
C LEU A 60 10.25 -18.93 1.93
N ARG A 61 10.05 -19.98 2.74
CA ARG A 61 10.98 -20.31 3.82
C ARG A 61 12.37 -20.73 3.32
N ASP A 62 12.43 -21.42 2.17
CA ASP A 62 13.70 -21.80 1.54
C ASP A 62 14.42 -20.57 0.99
N ALA A 63 13.67 -19.64 0.38
CA ALA A 63 14.20 -18.38 -0.12
C ALA A 63 14.79 -17.52 1.00
N LEU A 64 14.11 -17.42 2.14
CA LEU A 64 14.61 -16.72 3.33
C LEU A 64 15.90 -17.35 3.88
N ALA A 65 16.01 -18.69 3.84
CA ALA A 65 17.20 -19.40 4.27
C ALA A 65 18.37 -19.30 3.27
N ALA A 66 18.07 -19.12 1.98
CA ALA A 66 19.07 -18.96 0.92
C ALA A 66 19.56 -17.51 0.76
N ALA A 67 18.76 -16.53 1.19
CA ALA A 67 19.06 -15.12 1.03
C ALA A 67 20.28 -14.66 1.82
N THR A 68 20.92 -13.62 1.30
CA THR A 68 22.00 -12.85 1.92
C THR A 68 21.62 -11.37 1.95
N ASP A 69 22.35 -10.56 2.71
CA ASP A 69 22.08 -9.13 2.83
C ASP A 69 22.08 -8.42 1.46
N GLY A 70 21.01 -7.67 1.21
CA GLY A 70 20.75 -6.94 -0.03
C GLY A 70 19.84 -7.70 -1.01
N ASP A 71 19.61 -8.99 -0.82
CA ASP A 71 18.81 -9.79 -1.77
C ASP A 71 17.33 -9.37 -1.82
N THR A 72 16.71 -9.60 -2.98
CA THR A 72 15.27 -9.47 -3.17
C THR A 72 14.63 -10.86 -3.29
N ILE A 73 13.63 -11.13 -2.48
CA ILE A 73 12.75 -12.29 -2.61
C ILE A 73 11.53 -11.88 -3.42
N ASN A 74 11.35 -12.50 -4.58
CA ASN A 74 10.21 -12.27 -5.49
C ASN A 74 9.38 -13.56 -5.65
N PHE A 75 8.22 -13.47 -6.28
CA PHE A 75 7.30 -14.60 -6.45
C PHE A 75 6.92 -14.80 -7.91
N SER A 76 6.90 -16.07 -8.35
CA SER A 76 6.42 -16.52 -9.65
C SER A 76 5.47 -17.70 -9.47
N VAL A 77 4.54 -17.56 -8.53
CA VAL A 77 3.47 -18.53 -8.26
C VAL A 77 2.23 -18.21 -9.11
N THR A 78 1.35 -19.19 -9.30
CA THR A 78 0.03 -18.93 -9.92
C THR A 78 -0.83 -18.17 -8.92
N THR A 79 -1.31 -16.98 -9.28
CA THR A 79 -2.11 -16.12 -8.39
C THR A 79 -3.59 -16.06 -8.84
N PRO A 80 -4.55 -15.81 -7.93
CA PRO A 80 -4.37 -15.60 -6.49
C PRO A 80 -3.90 -16.88 -5.76
N ALA A 81 -3.04 -16.71 -4.76
CA ALA A 81 -2.45 -17.82 -4.01
C ALA A 81 -2.38 -17.55 -2.50
N THR A 82 -2.24 -18.63 -1.74
CA THR A 82 -2.01 -18.59 -0.29
C THR A 82 -0.85 -19.51 0.09
N ILE A 83 0.12 -18.96 0.83
CA ILE A 83 1.16 -19.72 1.53
C ILE A 83 0.67 -19.95 2.96
N THR A 84 0.21 -21.15 3.26
CA THR A 84 -0.26 -21.51 4.61
C THR A 84 0.89 -22.07 5.42
N LEU A 85 1.22 -21.40 6.53
CA LEU A 85 2.29 -21.81 7.42
C LEU A 85 1.88 -23.05 8.23
N THR A 86 2.76 -24.05 8.21
CA THR A 86 2.61 -25.34 8.90
C THR A 86 3.85 -25.68 9.72
N SER A 87 4.98 -25.00 9.45
CA SER A 87 6.28 -25.22 10.08
C SER A 87 6.70 -24.03 10.96
N GLY A 88 5.73 -23.32 11.53
CA GLY A 88 5.92 -22.15 12.39
C GLY A 88 6.20 -20.85 11.63
N GLN A 89 6.62 -19.82 12.36
CA GLN A 89 6.88 -18.48 11.82
C GLN A 89 7.98 -18.45 10.75
N LEU A 90 7.90 -17.50 9.82
CA LEU A 90 8.96 -17.20 8.87
C LEU A 90 9.99 -16.29 9.54
N VAL A 91 11.19 -16.81 9.78
CA VAL A 91 12.30 -16.04 10.32
C VAL A 91 13.03 -15.31 9.19
N VAL A 92 13.10 -13.99 9.28
CA VAL A 92 13.88 -13.14 8.37
C VAL A 92 15.22 -12.84 9.06
N GLY A 93 16.28 -13.48 8.57
CA GLY A 93 17.61 -13.43 9.19
C GLY A 93 18.62 -12.51 8.49
N ASN A 94 18.25 -11.91 7.36
CA ASN A 94 19.12 -11.04 6.55
C ASN A 94 18.34 -9.78 6.15
N SER A 95 19.06 -8.71 5.81
CA SER A 95 18.48 -7.47 5.29
C SER A 95 18.02 -7.68 3.86
N VAL A 96 16.73 -7.93 3.65
CA VAL A 96 16.15 -8.31 2.36
C VAL A 96 14.93 -7.50 1.98
N ALA A 97 14.62 -7.45 0.69
CA ALA A 97 13.34 -6.98 0.17
C ALA A 97 12.45 -8.16 -0.21
N ILE A 98 11.31 -8.34 0.45
CA ILE A 98 10.29 -9.33 0.13
C ILE A 98 9.20 -8.66 -0.71
N SER A 99 9.23 -8.88 -2.03
CA SER A 99 8.35 -8.22 -3.00
C SER A 99 7.31 -9.19 -3.54
N GLY A 100 6.11 -9.17 -2.96
CA GLY A 100 4.94 -9.90 -3.43
C GLY A 100 4.35 -9.37 -4.75
N PRO A 101 3.49 -10.18 -5.41
CA PRO A 101 2.86 -9.82 -6.67
C PRO A 101 1.69 -8.83 -6.54
N GLY A 102 1.25 -8.50 -5.31
CA GLY A 102 0.06 -7.70 -5.00
C GLY A 102 -0.64 -8.25 -3.76
N ALA A 103 -1.15 -7.38 -2.88
CA ALA A 103 -1.77 -7.84 -1.63
C ALA A 103 -3.07 -8.64 -1.88
N ASP A 104 -3.79 -8.33 -2.95
CA ASP A 104 -4.93 -9.07 -3.49
C ASP A 104 -4.52 -10.39 -4.19
N GLN A 105 -3.24 -10.52 -4.56
CA GLN A 105 -2.72 -11.65 -5.34
C GLN A 105 -2.06 -12.75 -4.49
N LEU A 106 -1.45 -12.41 -3.35
CA LEU A 106 -0.74 -13.39 -2.53
C LEU A 106 -0.91 -13.15 -1.02
N SER A 107 -1.46 -14.16 -0.34
CA SER A 107 -1.56 -14.21 1.11
C SER A 107 -0.50 -15.12 1.73
N VAL A 108 0.11 -14.68 2.82
CA VAL A 108 0.91 -15.49 3.75
C VAL A 108 0.09 -15.64 5.03
N ASN A 109 -0.36 -16.87 5.29
CA ASN A 109 -1.36 -17.19 6.30
C ASN A 109 -0.71 -17.96 7.47
N GLY A 110 -0.73 -17.40 8.67
CA GLY A 110 -0.18 -18.01 9.90
C GLY A 110 -0.97 -19.20 10.44
N ASN A 111 -2.07 -19.57 9.77
CA ASN A 111 -2.91 -20.74 10.03
C ASN A 111 -3.49 -20.78 11.45
N ALA A 112 -3.68 -19.63 12.10
CA ALA A 112 -4.04 -19.47 13.50
C ALA A 112 -3.16 -20.29 14.46
N ALA A 113 -1.94 -20.61 14.04
CA ALA A 113 -1.05 -21.55 14.75
C ALA A 113 0.32 -20.96 15.04
N SER A 114 0.73 -19.92 14.31
CA SER A 114 1.97 -19.20 14.56
C SER A 114 1.86 -17.74 14.21
N LEU A 115 2.81 -16.97 14.73
CA LEU A 115 3.25 -15.73 14.13
C LEU A 115 3.56 -15.91 12.63
N VAL A 116 3.32 -14.90 11.79
CA VAL A 116 3.66 -14.98 10.35
C VAL A 116 5.13 -14.66 10.10
N PHE A 117 5.57 -13.43 10.36
CA PHE A 117 6.96 -12.98 10.12
C PHE A 117 7.65 -12.54 11.40
N TYR A 118 8.81 -13.13 11.68
CA TYR A 118 9.73 -12.71 12.74
C TYR A 118 10.96 -12.08 12.10
N ILE A 119 11.15 -10.78 12.30
CA ILE A 119 12.31 -10.05 11.79
C ILE A 119 13.38 -10.03 12.88
N ASN A 120 14.53 -10.67 12.65
CA ASN A 120 15.64 -10.64 13.59
C ASN A 120 16.21 -9.22 13.73
N SER A 121 16.98 -8.98 14.80
CA SER A 121 17.57 -7.68 15.14
C SER A 121 18.67 -7.18 14.21
N GLY A 122 18.73 -5.85 14.07
CA GLY A 122 19.79 -5.15 13.33
C GLY A 122 19.68 -5.24 11.82
N LEU A 123 18.51 -5.58 11.29
CA LEU A 123 18.24 -5.74 9.86
C LEU A 123 17.55 -4.51 9.26
N THR A 124 17.68 -4.37 7.94
CA THR A 124 16.82 -3.49 7.13
C THR A 124 15.98 -4.36 6.20
N VAL A 125 14.68 -4.43 6.45
CA VAL A 125 13.75 -5.31 5.72
C VAL A 125 12.64 -4.49 5.08
N THR A 126 12.31 -4.79 3.84
CA THR A 126 11.09 -4.29 3.19
C THR A 126 10.17 -5.46 2.89
N ILE A 127 8.88 -5.33 3.22
CA ILE A 127 7.83 -6.25 2.81
C ILE A 127 6.82 -5.46 1.98
N SER A 128 6.56 -5.90 0.75
CA SER A 128 5.63 -5.21 -0.13
C SER A 128 4.72 -6.14 -0.91
N GLY A 129 3.49 -5.70 -1.22
CA GLY A 129 2.60 -6.42 -2.12
C GLY A 129 2.14 -7.78 -1.61
N LEU A 130 1.95 -7.94 -0.30
CA LEU A 130 1.47 -9.17 0.34
C LEU A 130 0.27 -8.91 1.25
N THR A 131 -0.59 -9.91 1.39
CA THR A 131 -1.50 -10.03 2.54
C THR A 131 -0.85 -10.90 3.61
N ILE A 132 -0.80 -10.43 4.86
CA ILE A 132 -0.22 -11.11 6.03
C ILE A 132 -1.36 -11.32 7.02
N THR A 133 -1.77 -12.57 7.22
CA THR A 133 -3.05 -12.83 7.86
C THR A 133 -3.08 -14.06 8.73
N ASN A 134 -4.07 -14.11 9.62
CA ASN A 134 -4.42 -15.27 10.42
C ASN A 134 -3.22 -15.80 11.22
N GLY A 135 -2.35 -14.88 11.65
CA GLY A 135 -1.31 -15.15 12.61
C GLY A 135 -1.86 -15.26 14.01
N SER A 136 -1.27 -16.11 14.84
CA SER A 136 -1.62 -16.27 16.25
C SER A 136 -0.37 -16.49 17.10
N ALA A 137 -0.10 -15.55 18.02
CA ALA A 137 1.03 -15.59 18.94
C ALA A 137 0.74 -14.70 20.15
N ASP A 138 1.58 -14.74 21.19
CA ASP A 138 1.43 -13.80 22.30
C ASP A 138 1.74 -12.36 21.87
N ASN A 139 2.77 -12.14 21.05
CA ASN A 139 3.19 -10.82 20.58
C ASN A 139 3.26 -10.76 19.05
N GLY A 140 2.84 -9.65 18.45
CA GLY A 140 3.11 -9.32 17.04
C GLY A 140 2.59 -10.35 16.04
N SER A 141 1.43 -10.95 16.32
CA SER A 141 0.93 -12.17 15.64
C SER A 141 0.99 -12.14 14.10
N GLY A 142 0.86 -10.97 13.46
CA GLY A 142 1.18 -10.81 12.05
C GLY A 142 2.68 -10.67 11.81
N ILE A 143 3.27 -9.57 12.29
CA ILE A 143 4.71 -9.31 12.17
C ILE A 143 5.29 -8.90 13.52
N TYR A 144 6.40 -9.53 13.89
CA TYR A 144 7.21 -9.14 15.04
C TYR A 144 8.53 -8.56 14.56
N ASN A 145 8.81 -7.31 14.93
CA ASN A 145 10.01 -6.57 14.54
C ASN A 145 10.97 -6.44 15.73
N ASP A 146 11.91 -7.38 15.84
CA ASP A 146 12.84 -7.46 16.97
C ASP A 146 14.02 -6.49 16.77
N HIS A 147 13.86 -5.19 17.04
CA HIS A 147 14.96 -4.20 16.94
C HIS A 147 15.56 -4.03 15.54
N SER A 148 14.70 -3.91 14.53
CA SER A 148 15.10 -3.75 13.12
C SER A 148 14.38 -2.59 12.44
N ASN A 149 14.88 -2.19 11.26
CA ASN A 149 14.21 -1.21 10.40
C ASN A 149 13.32 -1.95 9.40
N LEU A 150 12.01 -1.92 9.62
CA LEU A 150 11.01 -2.58 8.80
C LEU A 150 10.19 -1.55 8.03
N THR A 151 10.13 -1.71 6.70
CA THR A 151 9.16 -1.00 5.85
C THR A 151 8.11 -1.98 5.34
N VAL A 152 6.83 -1.70 5.61
CA VAL A 152 5.68 -2.40 5.04
C VAL A 152 5.01 -1.48 4.02
N SER A 153 4.95 -1.90 2.75
CA SER A 153 4.37 -1.06 1.69
C SER A 153 3.38 -1.80 0.80
N SER A 154 2.31 -1.12 0.38
CA SER A 154 1.29 -1.69 -0.52
C SER A 154 0.83 -3.10 -0.08
N SER A 155 0.69 -3.29 1.23
CA SER A 155 0.42 -4.59 1.85
C SER A 155 -0.78 -4.53 2.77
N THR A 156 -1.41 -5.67 3.01
CA THR A 156 -2.51 -5.81 3.95
C THR A 156 -2.06 -6.65 5.13
N VAL A 157 -2.23 -6.18 6.36
CA VAL A 157 -2.03 -6.98 7.57
C VAL A 157 -3.36 -7.08 8.29
N SER A 158 -3.97 -8.26 8.23
CA SER A 158 -5.34 -8.44 8.68
C SER A 158 -5.62 -9.72 9.42
N ASP A 159 -6.63 -9.68 10.28
CA ASP A 159 -7.18 -10.86 10.95
C ASP A 159 -6.12 -11.64 11.75
N ASN A 160 -5.12 -10.93 12.29
CA ASN A 160 -4.13 -11.52 13.19
C ASN A 160 -4.58 -11.33 14.64
N SER A 161 -4.33 -12.34 15.47
CA SER A 161 -4.77 -12.37 16.87
C SER A 161 -3.57 -12.51 17.82
N ALA A 162 -3.40 -11.54 18.73
CA ALA A 162 -2.33 -11.54 19.72
C ALA A 162 -2.81 -11.36 21.16
N SER A 163 -1.90 -11.55 22.13
CA SER A 163 -2.07 -10.97 23.46
C SER A 163 -1.68 -9.49 23.45
N TYR A 164 -0.56 -9.16 22.81
CA TYR A 164 -0.03 -7.82 22.60
C TYR A 164 0.16 -7.59 21.10
N GLY A 165 -0.62 -6.64 20.55
CA GLY A 165 -0.72 -6.18 19.16
C GLY A 165 -0.45 -7.07 17.93
N GLY A 166 -1.04 -6.69 16.79
CA GLY A 166 -0.83 -7.37 15.50
C GLY A 166 0.58 -7.15 14.93
N PHE A 167 1.18 -6.01 15.29
CA PHE A 167 2.58 -5.66 15.10
C PHE A 167 3.19 -5.30 16.45
N ASP A 168 4.38 -5.82 16.76
CA ASP A 168 5.13 -5.45 17.97
C ASP A 168 6.56 -5.05 17.58
N GLY A 169 6.96 -3.84 17.96
CA GLY A 169 8.34 -3.35 17.85
C GLY A 169 8.92 -3.19 19.25
N LEU A 170 10.07 -3.80 19.51
CA LEU A 170 10.83 -3.65 20.76
C LEU A 170 11.93 -2.60 20.62
N SER A 171 12.33 -2.02 21.76
CA SER A 171 13.40 -1.02 21.96
C SER A 171 13.90 -0.41 20.64
N PHE A 172 15.12 -0.58 20.15
CA PHE A 172 15.68 0.10 18.96
C PHE A 172 15.07 -0.25 17.56
N ALA A 173 13.77 -0.53 17.45
CA ALA A 173 13.06 -0.84 16.20
C ALA A 173 12.50 0.41 15.51
N SER A 174 12.44 0.39 14.17
CA SER A 174 11.66 1.35 13.40
C SER A 174 10.70 0.63 12.45
N LEU A 175 9.47 1.14 12.36
CA LEU A 175 8.43 0.64 11.48
C LEU A 175 7.88 1.78 10.62
N THR A 176 7.98 1.63 9.31
CA THR A 176 7.32 2.52 8.34
C THR A 176 6.23 1.76 7.61
N ILE A 177 5.00 2.26 7.66
CA ILE A 177 3.84 1.71 6.95
C ILE A 177 3.41 2.70 5.87
N ASN A 178 3.48 2.30 4.60
CA ASN A 178 3.17 3.14 3.45
C ASN A 178 2.09 2.49 2.57
N ASN A 179 1.09 3.25 2.12
CA ASN A 179 0.09 2.79 1.16
C ASN A 179 -0.55 1.42 1.53
N SER A 180 -0.70 1.15 2.82
CA SER A 180 -1.03 -0.18 3.33
C SER A 180 -2.29 -0.15 4.17
N THR A 181 -2.87 -1.33 4.39
CA THR A 181 -4.03 -1.52 5.25
C THR A 181 -3.66 -2.39 6.45
N VAL A 182 -3.96 -1.91 7.66
CA VAL A 182 -3.92 -2.71 8.90
C VAL A 182 -5.34 -2.82 9.44
N SER A 183 -5.94 -4.01 9.35
CA SER A 183 -7.38 -4.14 9.62
C SER A 183 -7.83 -5.44 10.25
N GLY A 184 -8.86 -5.38 11.10
CA GLY A 184 -9.46 -6.60 11.67
C GLY A 184 -8.51 -7.39 12.58
N ASN A 185 -7.39 -6.82 13.00
CA ASN A 185 -6.49 -7.45 13.96
C ASN A 185 -7.06 -7.27 15.37
N SER A 186 -6.79 -8.24 16.23
CA SER A 186 -7.28 -8.22 17.61
C SER A 186 -6.18 -8.55 18.61
N ALA A 187 -6.15 -7.82 19.72
CA ALA A 187 -5.28 -8.10 20.86
C ALA A 187 -6.11 -8.26 22.14
N SER A 188 -5.76 -9.23 22.98
CA SER A 188 -6.45 -9.42 24.25
C SER A 188 -6.08 -8.38 25.32
N VAL A 189 -4.88 -7.78 25.22
CA VAL A 189 -4.34 -6.83 26.21
C VAL A 189 -4.21 -5.42 25.65
N ILE A 190 -3.35 -5.17 24.66
CA ILE A 190 -3.12 -3.81 24.12
C ILE A 190 -2.75 -3.84 22.64
N GLY A 191 -2.99 -2.73 21.95
CA GLY A 191 -2.48 -2.50 20.59
C GLY A 191 -3.16 -3.32 19.51
N GLY A 192 -4.49 -3.40 19.50
CA GLY A 192 -5.26 -4.32 18.65
C GLY A 192 -4.77 -4.42 17.20
N GLY A 193 -4.44 -3.29 16.57
CA GLY A 193 -3.75 -3.23 15.29
C GLY A 193 -2.23 -3.25 15.43
N ILE A 194 -1.67 -2.18 16.00
CA ILE A 194 -0.24 -1.92 16.09
C ILE A 194 0.15 -1.60 17.53
N LEU A 195 1.23 -2.21 18.01
CA LEU A 195 1.91 -1.89 19.25
C LEU A 195 3.30 -1.30 18.91
N ASN A 196 3.51 -0.04 19.30
CA ASN A 196 4.80 0.64 19.24
C ASN A 196 5.33 0.77 20.67
N PHE A 197 6.21 -0.15 21.09
CA PHE A 197 6.62 -0.30 22.49
C PHE A 197 8.13 -0.11 22.66
N GLY A 198 8.53 0.96 23.33
CA GLY A 198 9.93 1.35 23.45
C GLY A 198 10.54 1.14 24.85
N PRO A 199 10.50 -0.06 25.47
CA PRO A 199 11.07 -0.26 26.79
C PRO A 199 12.57 0.01 26.75
N ASP A 200 13.09 0.89 27.60
CA ASP A 200 14.52 1.18 27.73
C ASP A 200 15.24 1.62 26.42
N GLY A 201 14.50 2.04 25.39
CA GLY A 201 15.03 2.29 24.03
C GLY A 201 14.32 3.40 23.26
N ILE A 202 14.50 3.44 21.94
CA ILE A 202 13.83 4.39 21.04
C ILE A 202 13.14 3.60 19.94
N VAL A 203 11.81 3.74 19.84
CA VAL A 203 11.00 3.09 18.81
C VAL A 203 10.26 4.12 17.97
N ASP A 204 10.41 4.02 16.65
CA ASP A 204 9.81 4.96 15.69
C ASP A 204 8.76 4.26 14.84
N LEU A 205 7.52 4.76 14.87
CA LEU A 205 6.43 4.32 13.99
C LEU A 205 5.99 5.48 13.08
N THR A 206 6.14 5.29 11.78
CA THR A 206 5.62 6.23 10.77
C THR A 206 4.55 5.56 9.92
N ILE A 207 3.37 6.18 9.83
CA ILE A 207 2.25 5.72 9.02
C ILE A 207 1.92 6.79 7.99
N ASN A 208 2.15 6.51 6.71
CA ASN A 208 1.87 7.43 5.62
C ASN A 208 0.85 6.83 4.66
N ASN A 209 -0.12 7.66 4.23
CA ASN A 209 -1.04 7.31 3.14
C ASN A 209 -1.70 5.93 3.34
N SER A 210 -1.99 5.58 4.59
CA SER A 210 -2.35 4.22 5.02
C SER A 210 -3.69 4.19 5.76
N THR A 211 -4.32 3.01 5.80
CA THR A 211 -5.61 2.79 6.46
C THR A 211 -5.42 1.87 7.65
N VAL A 212 -5.76 2.33 8.86
CA VAL A 212 -5.82 1.50 10.07
C VAL A 212 -7.27 1.38 10.48
N SER A 213 -7.90 0.22 10.28
CA SER A 213 -9.35 0.10 10.39
C SER A 213 -9.88 -1.15 11.07
N GLY A 214 -10.86 -0.98 11.96
CA GLY A 214 -11.61 -2.10 12.54
C GLY A 214 -10.76 -3.04 13.39
N ASN A 215 -9.66 -2.55 13.96
CA ASN A 215 -8.84 -3.32 14.90
C ASN A 215 -9.41 -3.20 16.32
N LEU A 216 -9.17 -4.22 17.16
CA LEU A 216 -9.81 -4.37 18.45
C LEU A 216 -8.82 -4.73 19.57
N ALA A 217 -8.77 -3.92 20.63
CA ALA A 217 -8.27 -4.36 21.92
C ALA A 217 -9.48 -4.83 22.77
N THR A 218 -9.49 -6.09 23.20
CA THR A 218 -10.67 -6.68 23.88
C THR A 218 -10.91 -6.09 25.27
N SER A 219 -12.07 -6.40 25.88
CA SER A 219 -12.61 -5.73 27.07
C SER A 219 -11.61 -5.63 28.23
N GLY A 220 -11.10 -4.41 28.47
CA GLY A 220 -10.07 -4.09 29.47
C GLY A 220 -8.76 -3.62 28.86
N GLY A 221 -8.58 -3.79 27.55
CA GLY A 221 -7.42 -3.35 26.79
C GLY A 221 -7.52 -1.96 26.21
N ASP A 222 -6.37 -1.40 25.84
CA ASP A 222 -6.18 -0.04 25.35
C ASP A 222 -5.52 -0.01 23.97
N GLY A 223 -5.74 1.06 23.21
CA GLY A 223 -5.12 1.24 21.88
C GLY A 223 -5.68 0.26 20.85
N GLY A 224 -6.93 0.48 20.42
CA GLY A 224 -7.62 -0.43 19.50
C GLY A 224 -6.94 -0.49 18.15
N GLY A 225 -6.64 0.67 17.57
CA GLY A 225 -5.87 0.81 16.35
C GLY A 225 -4.38 0.77 16.64
N ILE A 226 -3.91 1.71 17.45
CA ILE A 226 -2.50 1.93 17.75
C ILE A 226 -2.31 2.13 19.25
N TYR A 227 -1.37 1.42 19.84
CA TYR A 227 -0.87 1.66 21.19
C TYR A 227 0.60 2.11 21.09
N ASN A 228 0.87 3.35 21.49
CA ASN A 228 2.19 3.97 21.49
C ASN A 228 2.66 4.14 22.93
N ASP A 229 3.74 3.49 23.34
CA ASP A 229 4.17 3.50 24.73
C ASP A 229 5.69 3.59 24.89
N GLY A 230 6.09 4.66 25.57
CA GLY A 230 7.47 5.02 25.83
C GLY A 230 7.98 4.56 27.19
N PHE A 231 7.36 3.58 27.84
CA PHE A 231 7.79 3.06 29.15
C PHE A 231 9.33 2.97 29.28
N ASP A 232 9.93 3.79 30.14
CA ASP A 232 11.40 3.90 30.33
C ASP A 232 12.27 4.17 29.10
N GLY A 233 11.67 4.50 27.95
CA GLY A 233 12.34 4.88 26.71
C GLY A 233 11.61 6.00 25.97
N LEU A 234 11.66 5.95 24.65
CA LEU A 234 11.04 6.89 23.73
C LEU A 234 10.21 6.12 22.71
N ALA A 235 8.95 6.52 22.52
CA ALA A 235 8.08 6.00 21.48
C ALA A 235 7.50 7.13 20.64
N ASP A 236 7.97 7.25 19.40
CA ASP A 236 7.56 8.32 18.49
C ASP A 236 6.63 7.77 17.41
N LEU A 237 5.40 8.29 17.37
CA LEU A 237 4.39 7.97 16.37
C LEU A 237 4.16 9.18 15.46
N THR A 238 4.37 9.00 14.16
CA THR A 238 4.02 9.98 13.13
C THR A 238 2.96 9.42 12.19
N ILE A 239 1.86 10.16 11.99
CA ILE A 239 0.77 9.77 11.08
C ILE A 239 0.51 10.90 10.10
N ASN A 240 0.67 10.61 8.80
CA ASN A 240 0.46 11.57 7.72
C ASN A 240 -0.53 11.03 6.70
N ASN A 241 -1.45 11.89 6.25
CA ASN A 241 -2.30 11.61 5.09
C ASN A 241 -3.03 10.26 5.20
N SER A 242 -3.44 9.86 6.39
CA SER A 242 -3.90 8.49 6.68
C SER A 242 -5.32 8.46 7.23
N THR A 243 -5.93 7.28 7.26
CA THR A 243 -7.28 7.10 7.82
C THR A 243 -7.22 6.08 8.95
N VAL A 244 -7.53 6.51 10.18
CA VAL A 244 -7.68 5.65 11.36
C VAL A 244 -9.18 5.60 11.70
N SER A 245 -9.84 4.46 11.46
CA SER A 245 -11.30 4.38 11.47
C SER A 245 -11.85 3.10 12.10
N GLY A 246 -12.92 3.20 12.89
CA GLY A 246 -13.65 2.01 13.34
C GLY A 246 -12.88 1.13 14.34
N ASN A 247 -11.72 1.56 14.80
CA ASN A 247 -10.93 0.83 15.79
C ASN A 247 -11.53 1.00 17.19
N SER A 248 -11.48 -0.04 18.01
CA SER A 248 -12.20 -0.08 19.30
C SER A 248 -11.32 -0.60 20.43
N ALA A 249 -11.42 0.04 21.60
CA ALA A 249 -10.76 -0.35 22.84
C ALA A 249 -11.53 0.22 24.05
N THR A 250 -11.03 -0.02 25.27
CA THR A 250 -11.53 0.66 26.47
C THR A 250 -11.17 2.13 26.43
N SER A 251 -9.89 2.44 26.22
CA SER A 251 -9.36 3.79 26.01
C SER A 251 -8.52 3.82 24.74
N GLY A 252 -8.54 4.95 24.03
CA GLY A 252 -7.82 5.11 22.77
C GLY A 252 -8.25 4.10 21.71
N GLY A 253 -9.54 4.12 21.34
CA GLY A 253 -10.08 3.27 20.29
C GLY A 253 -9.26 3.41 19.00
N GLY A 254 -8.97 4.66 18.60
CA GLY A 254 -8.02 4.96 17.53
C GLY A 254 -6.57 4.81 17.97
N ILE A 255 -6.13 5.72 18.84
CA ILE A 255 -4.76 5.86 19.31
C ILE A 255 -4.76 5.96 20.84
N TYR A 256 -3.96 5.13 21.48
CA TYR A 256 -3.58 5.29 22.88
C TYR A 256 -2.10 5.67 22.95
N ASN A 257 -1.80 6.80 23.59
CA ASN A 257 -0.44 7.30 23.77
C ASN A 257 -0.07 7.32 25.26
N SER A 258 0.86 6.47 25.67
CA SER A 258 1.35 6.35 27.04
C SER A 258 2.78 6.88 27.15
N GLY A 259 2.95 7.97 27.88
CA GLY A 259 4.28 8.43 28.26
C GLY A 259 5.04 7.43 29.12
N GLY A 260 4.36 6.49 29.78
CA GLY A 260 4.96 5.37 30.53
C GLY A 260 5.88 5.75 31.70
N GLY A 261 6.18 7.04 31.89
CA GLY A 261 7.04 7.54 32.95
C GLY A 261 6.26 7.73 34.26
N PHE A 262 6.81 7.18 35.34
CA PHE A 262 6.51 7.55 36.72
C PHE A 262 7.71 8.34 37.29
N PRO A 263 7.82 9.66 37.03
CA PRO A 263 8.94 10.44 37.53
C PRO A 263 8.99 10.41 39.07
N PRO A 264 10.17 10.32 39.69
CA PRO A 264 11.51 10.32 39.09
C PRO A 264 12.05 8.93 38.72
N PHE A 265 11.25 7.87 38.88
CA PHE A 265 11.73 6.49 38.78
C PHE A 265 11.82 6.01 37.34
N PHE A 266 10.85 6.41 36.51
CA PHE A 266 10.77 6.05 35.11
C PHE A 266 10.58 7.31 34.26
N GLN A 267 11.39 7.43 33.20
CA GLN A 267 11.56 8.68 32.42
C GLN A 267 11.05 8.56 30.98
N GLY A 268 10.12 7.64 30.77
CA GLY A 268 9.51 7.40 29.46
C GLY A 268 8.90 8.65 28.84
N LEU A 269 8.91 8.70 27.50
CA LEU A 269 8.19 9.70 26.72
C LEU A 269 7.59 9.03 25.48
N ALA A 270 6.31 9.29 25.25
CA ALA A 270 5.65 8.90 24.02
C ALA A 270 5.10 10.14 23.31
N THR A 271 5.47 10.31 22.05
CA THR A 271 5.03 11.43 21.23
C THR A 271 4.17 10.97 20.06
N VAL A 272 3.17 11.77 19.71
CA VAL A 272 2.32 11.58 18.55
C VAL A 272 2.31 12.86 17.74
N THR A 273 2.66 12.76 16.46
CA THR A 273 2.55 13.85 15.48
C THR A 273 1.57 13.46 14.38
N ILE A 274 0.57 14.29 14.11
CA ILE A 274 -0.50 13.98 13.15
C ILE A 274 -0.77 15.16 12.21
N GLN A 275 -0.83 14.91 10.90
CA GLN A 275 -1.34 15.85 9.88
C GLN A 275 -2.20 15.15 8.83
N ASP A 276 -3.09 15.93 8.22
CA ASP A 276 -3.89 15.52 7.06
C ASP A 276 -4.58 14.16 7.23
N THR A 277 -4.96 13.82 8.47
CA THR A 277 -5.39 12.46 8.84
C THR A 277 -6.84 12.48 9.30
N ILE A 278 -7.59 11.45 8.88
CA ILE A 278 -8.95 11.21 9.35
C ILE A 278 -8.90 10.28 10.57
N LEU A 279 -9.61 10.68 11.63
CA LEU A 279 -9.84 9.92 12.86
C LEU A 279 -11.35 9.69 13.04
N ASN A 280 -11.79 8.45 12.81
CA ASN A 280 -13.19 8.07 12.90
C ASN A 280 -13.40 7.02 14.00
N ALA A 281 -14.10 7.40 15.07
CA ALA A 281 -14.20 6.56 16.26
C ALA A 281 -14.94 5.25 15.96
N GLY A 282 -14.49 4.17 16.61
CA GLY A 282 -15.15 2.87 16.54
C GLY A 282 -16.35 2.76 17.48
N ALA A 283 -16.65 1.52 17.88
CA ALA A 283 -17.77 1.24 18.77
C ALA A 283 -17.50 1.69 20.22
N SER A 284 -16.22 1.76 20.62
CA SER A 284 -15.79 2.19 21.95
C SER A 284 -14.38 2.80 21.92
N GLY A 285 -14.08 3.63 22.94
CA GLY A 285 -12.84 4.37 23.04
C GLY A 285 -12.82 5.61 22.13
N GLU A 286 -12.22 6.69 22.61
CA GLU A 286 -11.98 7.92 21.84
C GLU A 286 -10.96 7.72 20.71
N ASN A 287 -10.93 8.64 19.75
CA ASN A 287 -9.95 8.62 18.68
C ASN A 287 -8.52 8.79 19.20
N ILE A 288 -8.31 9.65 20.19
CA ILE A 288 -7.01 9.90 20.82
C ILE A 288 -7.19 9.91 22.33
N TYR A 289 -6.52 8.98 23.00
CA TYR A 289 -6.29 9.01 24.44
C TYR A 289 -4.81 9.24 24.69
N ASN A 290 -4.49 10.17 25.59
CA ASN A 290 -3.12 10.52 25.92
C ASN A 290 -2.91 10.42 27.43
N ASP A 291 -2.24 9.36 27.87
CA ASP A 291 -1.81 9.17 29.24
C ASP A 291 -0.37 9.66 29.41
N SER A 292 -0.23 10.90 29.85
CA SER A 292 1.07 11.46 30.24
C SER A 292 2.13 11.55 29.11
N GLY A 293 1.74 11.31 27.85
CA GLY A 293 2.55 11.55 26.66
C GLY A 293 2.33 12.95 26.06
N ALA A 294 2.85 13.18 24.86
CA ALA A 294 2.67 14.41 24.09
C ALA A 294 1.98 14.14 22.74
N VAL A 295 0.98 14.95 22.39
CA VAL A 295 0.30 14.90 21.09
C VAL A 295 0.41 16.27 20.42
N THR A 296 0.88 16.29 19.18
CA THR A 296 1.07 17.49 18.36
C THR A 296 0.28 17.34 17.06
N SER A 297 -0.72 18.20 16.86
CA SER A 297 -1.34 18.36 15.55
C SER A 297 -0.51 19.31 14.70
N GLN A 298 -0.18 18.89 13.48
CA GLN A 298 0.42 19.73 12.44
C GLN A 298 -0.63 20.33 11.50
N GLY A 299 -1.91 20.11 11.79
CA GLY A 299 -3.03 20.72 11.09
C GLY A 299 -3.72 19.81 10.09
N TYR A 300 -4.86 20.31 9.59
CA TYR A 300 -5.69 19.69 8.57
C TYR A 300 -6.15 18.26 8.90
N ASN A 301 -6.25 17.93 10.18
CA ASN A 301 -6.83 16.65 10.62
C ASN A 301 -8.35 16.74 10.67
N LEU A 302 -9.02 15.60 10.56
CA LEU A 302 -10.47 15.54 10.70
C LEU A 302 -10.87 14.43 11.67
N SER A 303 -11.46 14.80 12.80
CA SER A 303 -11.90 13.89 13.84
C SER A 303 -13.42 13.90 14.02
N SER A 304 -13.98 12.70 14.08
CA SER A 304 -15.40 12.45 14.41
C SER A 304 -15.79 12.86 15.83
N ASP A 305 -14.83 12.91 16.74
CA ASP A 305 -14.97 13.38 18.13
C ASP A 305 -14.10 14.62 18.39
N ASN A 306 -13.90 15.00 19.65
CA ASN A 306 -13.10 16.17 20.01
C ASN A 306 -11.57 16.00 19.79
N GLY A 307 -11.10 14.87 19.26
CA GLY A 307 -9.69 14.60 19.01
C GLY A 307 -8.84 14.58 20.28
N GLY A 308 -9.45 14.21 21.42
CA GLY A 308 -8.82 14.29 22.75
C GLY A 308 -8.51 15.72 23.22
N GLY A 309 -8.96 16.75 22.48
CA GLY A 309 -8.60 18.15 22.71
C GLY A 309 -7.23 18.56 22.15
N PHE A 310 -6.55 17.68 21.41
CA PHE A 310 -5.19 17.94 20.88
C PHE A 310 -5.17 18.48 19.45
N LEU A 311 -6.28 18.31 18.71
CA LEU A 311 -6.40 18.78 17.33
C LEU A 311 -6.87 20.23 17.30
N THR A 312 -5.92 21.15 17.51
CA THR A 312 -6.18 22.60 17.60
C THR A 312 -5.41 23.43 16.57
N ALA A 313 -4.72 22.77 15.63
CA ALA A 313 -3.92 23.43 14.62
C ALA A 313 -4.78 23.93 13.45
N THR A 314 -4.17 24.68 12.55
CA THR A 314 -4.85 25.23 11.37
C THR A 314 -5.50 24.13 10.55
N GLY A 315 -6.76 24.32 10.17
CA GLY A 315 -7.48 23.38 9.31
C GLY A 315 -8.01 22.13 10.02
N ASP A 316 -7.70 21.92 11.30
CA ASP A 316 -8.27 20.82 12.07
C ASP A 316 -9.80 20.96 12.18
N GLN A 317 -10.51 19.85 11.99
CA GLN A 317 -11.95 19.73 12.07
C GLN A 317 -12.31 18.67 13.11
N ILE A 318 -12.82 19.06 14.27
CA ILE A 318 -13.22 18.14 15.35
C ILE A 318 -14.74 18.05 15.49
N ASN A 319 -15.24 17.00 16.15
CA ASN A 319 -16.65 16.67 16.30
C ASN A 319 -17.40 16.63 14.95
N THR A 320 -16.71 16.16 13.91
CA THR A 320 -17.17 16.26 12.52
C THR A 320 -17.16 14.89 11.88
N ASN A 321 -18.35 14.39 11.49
CA ASN A 321 -18.46 13.10 10.81
C ASN A 321 -17.70 13.12 9.47
N PRO A 322 -16.69 12.26 9.27
CA PRO A 322 -15.90 12.25 8.04
C PRO A 322 -16.67 11.78 6.80
N MET A 323 -17.85 11.17 6.97
CA MET A 323 -18.66 10.61 5.88
C MET A 323 -17.85 9.59 5.05
N LEU A 324 -17.30 8.58 5.71
CA LEU A 324 -16.58 7.47 5.06
C LEU A 324 -17.57 6.42 4.52
N GLY A 325 -17.22 5.83 3.37
CA GLY A 325 -17.76 4.55 2.93
C GLY A 325 -17.17 3.38 3.74
N PRO A 326 -17.65 2.14 3.52
CA PRO A 326 -17.07 0.95 4.16
C PRO A 326 -15.60 0.73 3.76
N LEU A 327 -14.87 -0.03 4.58
CA LEU A 327 -13.55 -0.54 4.20
C LEU A 327 -13.76 -1.61 3.12
N GLN A 328 -13.31 -1.34 1.91
CA GLN A 328 -13.49 -2.24 0.77
C GLN A 328 -12.46 -1.95 -0.33
N ASP A 329 -12.49 -2.75 -1.38
CA ASP A 329 -11.80 -2.44 -2.62
C ASP A 329 -12.44 -1.20 -3.27
N ASN A 330 -11.71 -0.08 -3.27
CA ASN A 330 -12.05 1.14 -4.00
C ASN A 330 -11.02 1.45 -5.09
N GLY A 331 -10.38 0.38 -5.61
CA GLY A 331 -9.22 0.44 -6.50
C GLY A 331 -7.89 0.41 -5.73
N GLY A 332 -6.81 0.10 -6.44
CA GLY A 332 -5.45 0.05 -5.90
C GLY A 332 -5.08 -1.30 -5.25
N PRO A 333 -3.91 -1.38 -4.59
CA PRO A 333 -3.38 -2.64 -4.09
C PRO A 333 -3.97 -3.09 -2.74
N THR A 334 -4.63 -2.21 -1.98
CA THR A 334 -5.17 -2.50 -0.64
C THR A 334 -6.51 -1.79 -0.42
N PHE A 335 -7.25 -2.19 0.62
CA PHE A 335 -8.59 -1.65 0.90
C PHE A 335 -8.55 -0.26 1.53
N THR A 336 -9.45 0.61 1.11
CA THR A 336 -9.55 1.99 1.64
C THR A 336 -10.95 2.28 2.14
N HIS A 337 -11.10 3.39 2.87
CA HIS A 337 -12.39 4.04 3.07
C HIS A 337 -12.54 5.17 2.04
N ALA A 338 -13.42 5.00 1.05
CA ALA A 338 -13.75 6.07 0.12
C ALA A 338 -14.47 7.22 0.85
N LEU A 339 -14.20 8.47 0.44
CA LEU A 339 -14.96 9.62 0.91
C LEU A 339 -16.31 9.69 0.18
N LEU A 340 -17.41 9.76 0.94
CA LEU A 340 -18.75 9.90 0.37
C LEU A 340 -18.96 11.33 -0.16
N SER A 341 -19.91 11.47 -1.10
CA SER A 341 -20.27 12.78 -1.65
C SER A 341 -20.66 13.77 -0.53
N GLY A 342 -20.04 14.95 -0.55
CA GLY A 342 -20.24 15.98 0.47
C GLY A 342 -19.40 15.81 1.74
N SER A 343 -18.48 14.83 1.78
CA SER A 343 -17.57 14.65 2.90
C SER A 343 -16.80 15.94 3.23
N PRO A 344 -16.66 16.27 4.53
CA PRO A 344 -15.88 17.43 4.99
C PRO A 344 -14.35 17.24 4.83
N ALA A 345 -13.89 16.08 4.37
CA ALA A 345 -12.49 15.84 4.05
C ALA A 345 -12.11 16.29 2.63
N ILE A 346 -13.10 16.48 1.74
CA ILE A 346 -12.87 16.75 0.31
C ILE A 346 -12.33 18.17 0.09
N ASP A 347 -11.20 18.28 -0.60
CA ASP A 347 -10.41 19.47 -0.86
C ASP A 347 -10.12 20.27 0.43
N LYS A 348 -9.86 19.59 1.57
CA LYS A 348 -9.64 20.21 2.88
C LYS A 348 -8.27 19.98 3.50
N GLY A 349 -7.39 19.17 2.91
CA GLY A 349 -6.03 19.00 3.44
C GLY A 349 -5.14 20.24 3.24
N ASP A 350 -3.87 20.12 3.59
CA ASP A 350 -2.91 21.23 3.56
C ASP A 350 -2.79 21.82 2.14
N PRO A 351 -3.10 23.12 1.94
CA PRO A 351 -2.92 23.79 0.65
C PRO A 351 -1.45 23.90 0.23
N ASN A 352 -0.48 23.67 1.12
CA ASN A 352 0.95 23.68 0.82
C ASN A 352 1.56 22.28 0.69
N PHE A 353 0.73 21.23 0.62
CA PHE A 353 1.20 19.85 0.47
C PHE A 353 2.21 19.74 -0.68
N ASN A 354 3.40 19.23 -0.36
CA ASN A 354 4.44 18.93 -1.33
C ASN A 354 4.75 17.42 -1.30
N PRO A 355 4.49 16.67 -2.38
CA PRO A 355 4.71 15.23 -2.40
C PRO A 355 6.17 14.82 -2.17
N ASN A 356 7.13 15.73 -2.39
CA ASN A 356 8.56 15.44 -2.21
C ASN A 356 9.06 15.58 -0.77
N ASP A 357 8.20 16.01 0.16
CA ASP A 357 8.53 16.03 1.59
C ASP A 357 8.52 14.60 2.19
N PHE A 358 8.02 13.62 1.43
CA PHE A 358 7.95 12.20 1.79
C PHE A 358 8.99 11.38 1.02
N ASN A 359 9.43 10.27 1.62
CA ASN A 359 10.33 9.31 0.98
C ASN A 359 9.76 7.88 1.07
N PRO A 360 9.35 7.25 -0.04
CA PRO A 360 9.32 7.81 -1.40
C PRO A 360 8.28 8.94 -1.56
N PRO A 361 8.36 9.78 -2.63
CA PRO A 361 7.42 10.86 -2.85
C PRO A 361 5.96 10.40 -2.91
N MET A 362 5.07 11.11 -2.23
CA MET A 362 3.63 10.79 -2.16
C MET A 362 2.85 11.36 -3.35
N LEU A 363 3.12 10.83 -4.54
CA LEU A 363 2.50 11.29 -5.80
C LEU A 363 1.05 10.85 -5.97
N TYR A 364 0.65 9.80 -5.26
CA TYR A 364 -0.65 9.15 -5.37
C TYR A 364 -1.26 9.00 -3.97
N ASP A 365 -2.58 8.86 -3.89
CA ASP A 365 -3.21 8.38 -2.65
C ASP A 365 -2.89 6.89 -2.43
N GLN A 366 -3.46 6.28 -1.38
CA GLN A 366 -3.15 4.90 -1.00
C GLN A 366 -3.28 3.89 -2.15
N ARG A 367 -4.16 4.18 -3.11
CA ARG A 367 -4.49 3.28 -4.22
C ARG A 367 -3.39 3.26 -5.28
N GLY A 368 -2.43 4.18 -5.21
CA GLY A 368 -1.22 4.15 -6.04
C GLY A 368 -1.44 4.70 -7.46
N PRO A 369 -0.59 4.31 -8.44
CA PRO A 369 -0.61 4.86 -9.79
C PRO A 369 -2.01 4.84 -10.43
N GLY A 370 -2.46 5.99 -10.93
CA GLY A 370 -3.82 6.20 -11.45
C GLY A 370 -4.71 7.02 -10.52
N PHE A 371 -4.31 7.20 -9.26
CA PHE A 371 -5.02 7.98 -8.26
C PHE A 371 -4.13 9.12 -7.74
N PRO A 372 -3.90 10.19 -8.54
CA PRO A 372 -3.04 11.30 -8.13
C PRO A 372 -3.46 11.87 -6.78
N ARG A 373 -2.47 12.19 -5.93
CA ARG A 373 -2.70 12.69 -4.57
C ARG A 373 -3.27 14.10 -4.54
N VAL A 374 -2.97 14.92 -5.55
CA VAL A 374 -3.43 16.31 -5.64
C VAL A 374 -4.44 16.41 -6.79
N VAL A 375 -5.72 16.53 -6.44
CA VAL A 375 -6.81 16.82 -7.37
C VAL A 375 -7.32 18.24 -7.10
N ASN A 376 -7.86 18.95 -8.08
CA ASN A 376 -8.36 20.34 -7.90
C ASN A 376 -7.37 21.34 -7.23
N ASN A 377 -6.07 21.08 -7.32
CA ASN A 377 -4.98 21.81 -6.64
C ASN A 377 -4.97 21.70 -5.11
N ARG A 378 -5.67 20.73 -4.52
CA ARG A 378 -5.71 20.54 -3.07
C ARG A 378 -5.93 19.07 -2.74
N ILE A 379 -5.18 18.56 -1.78
CA ILE A 379 -5.40 17.20 -1.30
C ILE A 379 -6.67 17.12 -0.43
N ASP A 380 -7.27 15.96 -0.40
CA ASP A 380 -8.22 15.54 0.61
C ASP A 380 -7.50 15.16 1.91
N ILE A 381 -8.23 15.29 3.02
CA ILE A 381 -7.79 14.78 4.32
C ILE A 381 -7.93 13.25 4.29
N GLY A 382 -6.93 12.52 4.77
CA GLY A 382 -6.96 11.07 4.92
C GLY A 382 -6.25 10.29 3.81
N ALA A 383 -6.43 8.97 3.79
CA ALA A 383 -5.71 8.06 2.88
C ALA A 383 -6.24 8.01 1.44
N PHE A 384 -7.41 8.60 1.19
CA PHE A 384 -8.14 8.53 -0.07
C PHE A 384 -8.34 9.92 -0.64
N GLU A 385 -8.08 10.07 -1.93
CA GLU A 385 -8.29 11.29 -2.71
C GLU A 385 -9.48 11.10 -3.68
N VAL A 386 -10.51 11.92 -3.55
CA VAL A 386 -11.63 11.96 -4.49
C VAL A 386 -11.12 12.43 -5.85
N GLN A 387 -11.19 11.51 -6.81
CA GLN A 387 -10.82 11.81 -8.18
C GLN A 387 -11.94 12.60 -8.86
N THR A 388 -11.57 13.53 -9.75
CA THR A 388 -12.57 14.19 -10.61
C THR A 388 -13.26 13.15 -11.46
N ILE A 389 -14.57 13.00 -11.28
CA ILE A 389 -15.38 12.09 -12.08
C ILE A 389 -15.46 12.66 -13.51
N VAL A 390 -14.80 12.00 -14.46
CA VAL A 390 -14.98 12.27 -15.89
C VAL A 390 -16.05 11.33 -16.41
N CYS A 391 -17.23 11.88 -16.71
CA CYS A 391 -18.33 11.06 -17.20
C CYS A 391 -18.13 10.58 -18.63
N PRO A 392 -18.31 9.27 -18.90
CA PRO A 392 -18.27 8.73 -20.24
C PRO A 392 -19.23 9.45 -21.18
N GLN A 393 -18.77 9.65 -22.40
CA GLN A 393 -19.52 10.23 -23.50
C GLN A 393 -19.87 9.14 -24.50
N GLY A 394 -21.12 9.14 -24.96
CA GLY A 394 -21.60 8.17 -25.94
C GLY A 394 -20.89 8.28 -27.29
N LYS A 395 -20.99 7.23 -28.12
CA LYS A 395 -20.39 7.22 -29.47
C LYS A 395 -20.78 8.43 -30.35
N GLY A 396 -21.97 8.99 -30.14
CA GLY A 396 -22.44 10.18 -30.84
C GLY A 396 -21.57 11.41 -30.57
N TYR A 397 -21.17 11.62 -29.31
CA TYR A 397 -20.28 12.70 -28.92
C TYR A 397 -18.92 12.56 -29.62
N TRP A 398 -18.28 11.40 -29.48
CA TRP A 398 -16.94 11.16 -30.05
C TRP A 398 -16.93 11.26 -31.58
N LYS A 399 -17.98 10.76 -32.25
CA LYS A 399 -18.15 10.87 -33.70
C LYS A 399 -18.24 12.33 -34.18
N ASN A 400 -18.89 13.18 -33.39
CA ASN A 400 -19.19 14.57 -33.76
C ASN A 400 -18.17 15.59 -33.23
N ASN A 401 -17.32 15.20 -32.27
CA ASN A 401 -16.31 16.05 -31.65
C ASN A 401 -14.89 15.50 -31.84
N PRO A 402 -14.38 15.36 -33.09
CA PRO A 402 -13.06 14.80 -33.32
C PRO A 402 -11.96 15.61 -32.64
N ASN A 403 -12.10 16.91 -32.46
CA ASN A 403 -11.09 17.75 -31.80
C ASN A 403 -10.93 17.43 -30.31
N ALA A 404 -11.92 16.80 -29.67
CA ALA A 404 -11.86 16.40 -28.28
C ALA A 404 -11.11 15.08 -28.05
N TRP A 405 -10.71 14.36 -29.11
CA TRP A 405 -10.06 13.05 -28.95
C TRP A 405 -8.69 13.20 -28.29
N PRO A 406 -8.43 12.51 -27.15
CA PRO A 406 -7.17 12.60 -26.43
C PRO A 406 -6.02 11.86 -27.13
N VAL A 407 -6.34 11.00 -28.10
CA VAL A 407 -5.39 10.14 -28.82
C VAL A 407 -5.58 10.25 -30.33
N SER A 408 -4.49 10.02 -31.07
CA SER A 408 -4.46 10.04 -32.54
C SER A 408 -4.69 8.67 -33.18
N SER A 409 -4.64 7.60 -32.39
CA SER A 409 -4.88 6.22 -32.81
C SER A 409 -5.43 5.37 -31.66
N LEU A 410 -6.09 4.26 -32.01
CA LEU A 410 -6.50 3.21 -31.08
C LEU A 410 -6.23 1.84 -31.70
N MET A 411 -5.93 0.86 -30.86
CA MET A 411 -5.90 -0.54 -31.27
C MET A 411 -7.28 -1.16 -31.07
N LEU A 412 -7.79 -1.90 -32.05
CA LEU A 412 -8.99 -2.75 -31.91
C LEU A 412 -8.60 -4.17 -32.33
N GLY A 413 -8.68 -5.11 -31.39
CA GLY A 413 -8.08 -6.44 -31.54
C GLY A 413 -6.58 -6.36 -31.77
N SER A 414 -6.10 -6.89 -32.90
CA SER A 414 -4.67 -6.88 -33.28
C SER A 414 -4.30 -5.75 -34.24
N GLN A 415 -5.22 -4.84 -34.55
CA GLN A 415 -5.04 -3.81 -35.59
C GLN A 415 -5.00 -2.40 -34.99
N THR A 416 -4.02 -1.60 -35.40
CA THR A 416 -3.95 -0.17 -35.08
C THR A 416 -4.70 0.65 -36.12
N TYR A 417 -5.62 1.50 -35.66
CA TYR A 417 -6.39 2.41 -36.49
C TYR A 417 -6.01 3.85 -36.20
N THR A 418 -5.82 4.63 -37.25
CA THR A 418 -5.71 6.09 -37.14
C THR A 418 -7.06 6.71 -36.81
N LYS A 419 -7.05 7.91 -36.24
CA LYS A 419 -8.26 8.71 -36.00
C LYS A 419 -9.20 8.82 -37.20
N SER A 420 -8.66 8.98 -38.41
CA SER A 420 -9.47 9.07 -39.64
C SER A 420 -10.20 7.75 -39.97
N GLU A 421 -9.53 6.61 -39.77
CA GLU A 421 -10.12 5.29 -39.98
C GLU A 421 -11.20 5.00 -38.92
N LEU A 422 -10.95 5.34 -37.66
CA LEU A 422 -11.91 5.19 -36.57
C LEU A 422 -13.17 6.04 -36.78
N LEU A 423 -13.00 7.29 -37.24
CA LEU A 423 -14.15 8.14 -37.63
C LEU A 423 -14.92 7.56 -38.82
N THR A 424 -14.24 6.87 -39.74
CA THR A 424 -14.90 6.17 -40.85
C THR A 424 -15.75 5.01 -40.32
N ILE A 425 -15.23 4.24 -39.36
CA ILE A 425 -15.98 3.16 -38.69
C ILE A 425 -17.22 3.74 -37.98
N LEU A 426 -17.07 4.76 -37.13
CA LEU A 426 -18.18 5.40 -36.40
C LEU A 426 -19.27 6.02 -37.31
N ARG A 427 -18.94 6.29 -38.58
CA ARG A 427 -19.87 6.82 -39.60
C ARG A 427 -20.46 5.73 -40.50
N THR A 428 -19.92 4.52 -40.46
CA THR A 428 -20.36 3.42 -41.30
C THR A 428 -21.68 2.84 -40.77
N PRO A 429 -22.74 2.74 -41.59
CA PRO A 429 -23.99 2.11 -41.16
C PRO A 429 -23.76 0.63 -40.81
N ILE A 430 -24.16 0.23 -39.60
CA ILE A 430 -23.93 -1.13 -39.05
C ILE A 430 -24.51 -2.24 -39.95
N LYS A 431 -25.70 -2.05 -40.54
CA LYS A 431 -26.37 -3.02 -41.45
C LYS A 431 -26.37 -4.48 -40.97
N GLY A 432 -26.47 -4.70 -39.66
CA GLY A 432 -26.50 -6.04 -39.06
C GLY A 432 -25.14 -6.74 -39.01
N ASP A 433 -24.02 -6.01 -39.02
CA ASP A 433 -22.68 -6.54 -38.77
C ASP A 433 -22.33 -6.42 -37.28
N ALA A 434 -22.26 -7.55 -36.57
CA ALA A 434 -21.90 -7.62 -35.16
C ALA A 434 -20.51 -7.04 -34.86
N SER A 435 -19.56 -7.13 -35.80
CA SER A 435 -18.23 -6.55 -35.63
C SER A 435 -18.26 -5.01 -35.63
N LEU A 436 -19.16 -4.41 -36.39
CA LEU A 436 -19.41 -2.96 -36.36
C LEU A 436 -20.22 -2.54 -35.13
N ILE A 437 -21.17 -3.36 -34.67
CA ILE A 437 -21.90 -3.12 -33.40
C ILE A 437 -20.91 -2.99 -32.24
N LEU A 438 -19.98 -3.94 -32.14
CA LEU A 438 -18.94 -3.94 -31.11
C LEU A 438 -17.97 -2.78 -31.27
N ALA A 439 -17.44 -2.57 -32.49
CA ALA A 439 -16.45 -1.52 -32.73
C ALA A 439 -16.98 -0.13 -32.37
N ASP A 440 -18.24 0.19 -32.68
CA ASP A 440 -18.86 1.48 -32.35
C ASP A 440 -18.78 1.81 -30.85
N GLN A 441 -19.03 0.80 -30.00
CA GLN A 441 -19.06 0.98 -28.55
C GLN A 441 -17.66 0.87 -27.95
N LEU A 442 -16.81 -0.01 -28.48
CA LEU A 442 -15.43 -0.17 -28.05
C LEU A 442 -14.59 1.08 -28.32
N ILE A 443 -14.78 1.73 -29.47
CA ILE A 443 -14.10 2.99 -29.80
C ILE A 443 -14.47 4.07 -28.78
N ALA A 444 -15.77 4.26 -28.52
CA ALA A 444 -16.24 5.25 -27.55
C ALA A 444 -15.71 4.95 -26.13
N ALA A 445 -15.74 3.69 -25.70
CA ALA A 445 -15.25 3.29 -24.38
C ALA A 445 -13.75 3.58 -24.23
N LYS A 446 -12.94 3.23 -25.23
CA LYS A 446 -11.50 3.51 -25.24
C LYS A 446 -11.19 5.01 -25.25
N LEU A 447 -11.98 5.82 -25.96
CA LEU A 447 -11.83 7.28 -25.94
C LEU A 447 -12.22 7.88 -24.58
N ASN A 448 -13.29 7.37 -23.96
CA ASN A 448 -13.70 7.76 -22.60
C ASN A 448 -12.57 7.52 -21.61
N ILE A 449 -12.00 6.31 -21.60
CA ILE A 449 -10.87 5.96 -20.74
C ILE A 449 -9.65 6.84 -21.03
N ALA A 450 -9.32 7.03 -22.31
CA ALA A 450 -8.21 7.90 -22.70
C ALA A 450 -8.45 9.38 -22.33
N SER A 451 -9.70 9.79 -22.12
CA SER A 451 -10.08 11.14 -21.67
C SER A 451 -10.16 11.27 -20.15
N GLY A 452 -9.86 10.21 -19.39
CA GLY A 452 -9.82 10.19 -17.93
C GLY A 452 -11.07 9.60 -17.26
N ALA A 453 -12.01 9.04 -18.01
CA ALA A 453 -13.14 8.31 -17.41
C ALA A 453 -12.67 6.99 -16.81
N ASP A 454 -13.25 6.58 -15.68
CA ASP A 454 -12.95 5.30 -15.03
C ASP A 454 -13.25 4.13 -15.97
N GLY A 455 -12.25 3.31 -16.27
CA GLY A 455 -12.39 2.13 -17.12
C GLY A 455 -12.71 0.83 -16.37
N THR A 456 -12.58 0.84 -15.04
CA THR A 456 -12.67 -0.34 -14.17
C THR A 456 -13.94 -1.17 -14.40
N PRO A 457 -15.14 -0.57 -14.56
CA PRO A 457 -16.37 -1.32 -14.80
C PRO A 457 -16.41 -2.11 -16.11
N VAL A 458 -15.53 -1.81 -17.08
CA VAL A 458 -15.53 -2.40 -18.43
C VAL A 458 -14.20 -3.00 -18.86
N THR A 459 -13.17 -3.02 -18.01
CA THR A 459 -11.84 -3.55 -18.35
C THR A 459 -11.89 -4.98 -18.90
N SER A 460 -12.66 -5.87 -18.27
CA SER A 460 -12.82 -7.26 -18.71
C SER A 460 -13.57 -7.34 -20.04
N THR A 461 -14.61 -6.52 -20.23
CA THR A 461 -15.37 -6.42 -21.48
C THR A 461 -14.52 -5.88 -22.63
N ILE A 462 -13.68 -4.87 -22.40
CA ILE A 462 -12.75 -4.33 -23.42
C ILE A 462 -11.75 -5.41 -23.84
N THR A 463 -11.20 -6.14 -22.87
CA THR A 463 -10.25 -7.24 -23.13
C THR A 463 -10.89 -8.34 -23.96
N HIS A 464 -12.11 -8.75 -23.61
CA HIS A 464 -12.86 -9.75 -24.37
C HIS A 464 -13.23 -9.25 -25.77
N ALA A 465 -13.65 -7.99 -25.90
CA ALA A 465 -13.96 -7.37 -27.18
C ALA A 465 -12.75 -7.34 -28.13
N ASP A 466 -11.57 -6.96 -27.62
CA ASP A 466 -10.32 -7.01 -28.40
C ASP A 466 -9.95 -8.44 -28.77
N PHE A 467 -10.10 -9.40 -27.86
CA PHE A 467 -9.86 -10.81 -28.16
C PHE A 467 -10.77 -11.31 -29.29
N LEU A 468 -12.08 -10.99 -29.26
CA LEU A 468 -13.03 -11.34 -30.32
C LEU A 468 -12.66 -10.70 -31.67
N LEU A 469 -12.20 -9.45 -31.68
CA LEU A 469 -11.77 -8.78 -32.91
C LEU A 469 -10.44 -9.33 -33.44
N SER A 470 -9.55 -9.81 -32.56
CA SER A 470 -8.22 -10.35 -32.94
C SER A 470 -8.29 -11.63 -33.77
N SER A 471 -9.42 -12.35 -33.75
CA SER A 471 -9.60 -13.57 -34.55
C SER A 471 -9.83 -13.31 -36.04
N PHE A 472 -9.92 -12.05 -36.47
CA PHE A 472 -10.15 -11.67 -37.86
C PHE A 472 -8.89 -11.02 -38.45
N SER A 473 -8.63 -11.27 -39.73
CA SER A 473 -7.53 -10.66 -40.46
C SER A 473 -7.93 -9.33 -41.09
N GLY A 474 -7.02 -8.36 -41.07
CA GLY A 474 -7.23 -7.03 -41.65
C GLY A 474 -8.13 -6.12 -40.80
N LYS A 475 -8.52 -4.98 -41.36
CA LYS A 475 -9.33 -3.96 -40.68
C LYS A 475 -10.84 -4.14 -40.91
N LEU A 476 -11.65 -3.69 -39.95
CA LEU A 476 -13.13 -3.65 -40.02
C LEU A 476 -13.64 -2.98 -41.32
N PRO A 477 -14.84 -3.34 -41.82
CA PRO A 477 -15.83 -4.28 -41.24
C PRO A 477 -15.61 -5.76 -41.62
N TYR A 478 -15.94 -6.68 -40.70
CA TYR A 478 -15.79 -8.12 -40.92
C TYR A 478 -17.07 -8.85 -41.37
N LYS A 479 -18.24 -8.18 -41.34
CA LYS A 479 -19.54 -8.73 -41.76
C LYS A 479 -19.97 -9.94 -40.95
N VAL A 480 -19.73 -9.92 -39.63
CA VAL A 480 -20.12 -11.00 -38.71
C VAL A 480 -21.63 -10.92 -38.48
N LYS A 481 -22.34 -12.04 -38.69
CA LYS A 481 -23.79 -12.09 -38.44
C LYS A 481 -24.06 -12.19 -36.93
N PRO A 482 -24.96 -11.36 -36.35
CA PRO A 482 -25.32 -11.44 -34.93
C PRO A 482 -25.84 -12.81 -34.46
N SER A 483 -26.37 -13.63 -35.38
CA SER A 483 -26.90 -14.96 -35.07
C SER A 483 -25.83 -16.04 -34.86
N THR A 484 -24.55 -15.77 -35.11
CA THR A 484 -23.47 -16.73 -34.82
C THR A 484 -23.05 -16.62 -33.35
N SER A 485 -22.38 -17.64 -32.81
CA SER A 485 -21.86 -17.60 -31.43
C SER A 485 -20.93 -16.42 -31.19
N THR A 486 -19.97 -16.20 -32.10
CA THR A 486 -19.06 -15.03 -32.07
C THR A 486 -19.84 -13.72 -32.21
N GLY A 487 -20.83 -13.66 -33.10
CA GLY A 487 -21.65 -12.46 -33.29
C GLY A 487 -22.47 -12.11 -32.05
N GLN A 488 -23.02 -13.11 -31.36
CA GLN A 488 -23.74 -12.91 -30.11
C GLN A 488 -22.82 -12.41 -28.99
N ALA A 489 -21.61 -12.96 -28.88
CA ALA A 489 -20.61 -12.48 -27.93
C ALA A 489 -20.25 -11.01 -28.19
N MET A 490 -20.03 -10.63 -29.45
CA MET A 490 -19.77 -9.23 -29.85
C MET A 490 -20.94 -8.29 -29.49
N VAL A 491 -22.18 -8.72 -29.71
CA VAL A 491 -23.37 -7.91 -29.36
C VAL A 491 -23.52 -7.76 -27.84
N ASN A 492 -23.22 -8.80 -27.07
CA ASN A 492 -23.27 -8.75 -25.62
C ASN A 492 -22.23 -7.78 -25.05
N ASP A 493 -20.97 -7.86 -25.48
CA ASP A 493 -19.92 -6.92 -25.07
C ASP A 493 -20.30 -5.48 -25.47
N ALA A 494 -20.85 -5.29 -26.67
CA ALA A 494 -21.30 -3.98 -27.13
C ALA A 494 -22.42 -3.40 -26.25
N ALA A 495 -23.32 -4.22 -25.70
CA ALA A 495 -24.37 -3.77 -24.80
C ALA A 495 -23.79 -3.25 -23.48
N THR A 496 -22.90 -4.01 -22.84
CA THR A 496 -22.19 -3.56 -21.62
C THR A 496 -21.40 -2.28 -21.86
N LEU A 497 -20.67 -2.21 -22.97
CA LEU A 497 -19.92 -1.00 -23.35
C LEU A 497 -20.85 0.18 -23.64
N ASN A 498 -22.03 -0.06 -24.20
CA ASN A 498 -23.02 0.98 -24.39
C ASN A 498 -23.52 1.54 -23.05
N ASP A 499 -23.81 0.68 -22.07
CA ASP A 499 -24.25 1.13 -20.74
C ASP A 499 -23.17 1.98 -20.07
N TYR A 500 -21.91 1.56 -20.16
CA TYR A 500 -20.76 2.37 -19.73
C TYR A 500 -20.67 3.71 -20.45
N ASN A 501 -20.73 3.71 -21.79
CA ASN A 501 -20.60 4.91 -22.61
C ASN A 501 -21.71 5.94 -22.37
N ASN A 502 -22.85 5.54 -21.78
CA ASN A 502 -23.94 6.42 -21.37
C ASN A 502 -23.93 6.71 -19.86
N GLY A 503 -22.81 6.44 -19.17
CA GLY A 503 -22.62 6.76 -17.75
C GLY A 503 -23.32 5.80 -16.78
N LEU A 504 -24.09 4.82 -17.25
CA LEU A 504 -24.89 3.94 -16.38
C LEU A 504 -24.05 3.02 -15.49
N LEU A 505 -22.79 2.79 -15.87
CA LEU A 505 -21.83 1.99 -15.10
C LEU A 505 -20.80 2.86 -14.36
N THR A 506 -20.90 4.19 -14.44
CA THR A 506 -19.97 5.12 -13.77
C THR A 506 -20.71 5.85 -12.64
N SER A 507 -20.34 5.54 -11.40
CA SER A 507 -20.93 6.19 -10.23
C SER A 507 -20.77 7.71 -10.30
N GLY A 508 -21.85 8.45 -10.02
CA GLY A 508 -21.88 9.91 -10.11
C GLY A 508 -22.18 10.47 -11.51
N CYS A 509 -22.21 9.62 -12.54
CA CYS A 509 -22.67 9.99 -13.88
C CYS A 509 -24.12 9.57 -14.05
N GLY A 510 -25.04 10.52 -13.92
CA GLY A 510 -26.45 10.28 -14.21
C GLY A 510 -26.65 10.11 -15.72
N GLY A 511 -27.25 8.98 -16.12
CA GLY A 511 -27.83 8.80 -17.46
C GLY A 511 -29.17 9.49 -17.61
#